data_AF-A0A8W8IKN4-F1
#
_entry.id   AF-A0A8W8IKN4-F1
#
_cell.length_a   1.000
_cell.length_b   1.000
_cell.length_c   1.000
_cell.angle_alpha   90.00
_cell.angle_beta   90.00
_cell.angle_gamma   90.00
#
_symmetry.space_group_name_H-M   'P 1'
#
loop_
_entity.id
_entity.type
_entity.pdbx_description
1 polymer ?
#
loop_
_entity_poly.entity_id
_entity_poly.type
_entity_poly.pdbx_seq_one_letter_code
_entity_poly.pdbx_strand_id
1 'polypeptide(L)'
;MATFAGWAIFVSALIFHICMGYGPDAGLLDSEPLQCVKKEFMQGYPRIKGPKSVHDRIAIIGAGPSGLHMAYELKKRGFRNIVIFESRDEVGGKTTSRLYRNVWVDLGTVGLTESYDKTVDLLEKFNTGFEVRPTLPGATWLNRKEYRPTTETIPVPIERIQQASQRYTVLHQCFFGTYDSELMPRPSPEILRKIHGSIEEFLLRYNLTDLQPIFYTAITLNGYGFLNETSAIYGLTFVTPSVVQSFLRPERGAYRLFGGWQNLCREIARRSDVDIRFNVNIKRINRKNGVQIVYGKKHSGQTYVDDFDFLILTPAMNSLFKVVDFNQHELSIFSHLRNSFYLKSVINSISPGRRSFSPLDTYLYDFQNVEYSVYRTVNPHQLENNITGVDYQLGLRENVDPDGSQYETSVYVQTGKSNPWKPDVDAHIQTKLFEHLRDFKKSNPQVVEQVKWGYYFPNFPPEAATGGALWDVLDMQGHYNTCIGYKKVMKQQKMTLGMVSLLPCLITLSIFKQAAIACSHVERTNFWTGETRCCIYVECQPNFHVKECEVDNTADTCEPCPAGSFMFDRTDSHFPFQCRRYSCPPEARPKSTFSEKGCKLPCECDESRGYIGEDPCLCRKRARSFLLQTLHRK
;
A
#
# COMPACT_ATOMS: atom_id res chain seq x y z
N MET A 1 19.28 -59.65 40.26
CA MET A 1 17.98 -59.74 39.56
C MET A 1 16.94 -59.03 40.42
N ALA A 2 16.05 -58.27 39.78
CA ALA A 2 15.01 -57.41 40.39
C ALA A 2 15.50 -56.13 41.08
N THR A 3 15.68 -55.06 40.28
CA THR A 3 15.33 -53.64 40.60
C THR A 3 15.75 -52.72 39.42
N PHE A 4 15.19 -52.97 38.23
CA PHE A 4 15.28 -52.02 37.10
C PHE A 4 13.95 -51.86 36.33
N ALA A 5 12.84 -52.38 36.88
CA ALA A 5 11.52 -52.34 36.24
C ALA A 5 10.52 -51.37 36.91
N GLY A 6 10.90 -50.70 38.00
CA GLY A 6 9.98 -49.87 38.80
C GLY A 6 9.94 -48.37 38.46
N TRP A 7 10.92 -47.85 37.70
CA TRP A 7 10.99 -46.41 37.36
C TRP A 7 10.45 -46.08 35.96
N ALA A 8 10.16 -47.08 35.13
CA ALA A 8 9.57 -46.89 33.81
C ALA A 8 8.04 -46.69 33.84
N ILE A 9 7.38 -46.87 34.99
CA ILE A 9 5.92 -46.84 35.10
C ILE A 9 5.40 -45.52 35.70
N PHE A 10 6.24 -44.72 36.37
CA PHE A 10 5.82 -43.40 36.89
C PHE A 10 6.01 -42.24 35.91
N VAL A 11 6.90 -42.37 34.92
CA VAL A 11 7.12 -41.33 33.88
C VAL A 11 6.07 -41.42 32.76
N SER A 12 5.42 -42.57 32.58
CA SER A 12 4.31 -42.74 31.62
C SER A 12 2.97 -42.22 32.15
N ALA A 13 2.77 -42.15 33.47
CA ALA A 13 1.49 -41.70 34.05
C ALA A 13 1.33 -40.17 34.12
N LEU A 14 2.42 -39.40 34.24
CA LEU A 14 2.36 -37.92 34.20
C LEU A 14 2.30 -37.37 32.77
N ILE A 15 2.79 -38.14 31.79
CA ILE A 15 2.63 -37.83 30.36
C ILE A 15 1.22 -38.19 29.86
N PHE A 16 0.51 -39.12 30.51
CA PHE A 16 -0.85 -39.48 30.14
C PHE A 16 -1.94 -38.50 30.63
N HIS A 17 -1.70 -37.75 31.71
CA HIS A 17 -2.66 -36.72 32.18
C HIS A 17 -2.47 -35.33 31.54
N ILE A 18 -1.37 -35.11 30.81
CA ILE A 18 -1.17 -33.89 29.99
C ILE A 18 -1.65 -34.12 28.53
N CYS A 19 -1.89 -35.38 28.13
CA CYS A 19 -2.38 -35.75 26.80
C CYS A 19 -3.88 -36.16 26.74
N MET A 20 -4.65 -36.04 27.83
CA MET A 20 -6.10 -36.35 27.84
C MET A 20 -6.96 -35.19 28.37
N GLY A 21 -6.67 -33.98 27.90
CA GLY A 21 -7.60 -32.83 27.91
C GLY A 21 -8.21 -32.52 26.55
N TYR A 22 -7.91 -33.33 25.52
CA TYR A 22 -8.60 -33.32 24.24
C TYR A 22 -9.61 -34.47 24.25
N GLY A 23 -10.81 -34.19 24.76
CA GLY A 23 -11.96 -35.03 24.42
C GLY A 23 -12.18 -35.02 22.91
N PRO A 24 -12.77 -36.08 22.33
CA PRO A 24 -13.11 -36.11 20.89
C PRO A 24 -14.20 -35.09 20.50
N ASP A 25 -14.60 -34.20 21.41
CA ASP A 25 -15.52 -33.08 21.20
C ASP A 25 -14.83 -31.71 21.29
N ALA A 26 -13.51 -31.62 21.06
CA ALA A 26 -12.91 -30.37 20.63
C ALA A 26 -13.29 -30.19 19.15
N GLY A 27 -14.47 -29.62 18.92
CA GLY A 27 -15.06 -29.45 17.61
C GLY A 27 -14.00 -29.10 16.57
N LEU A 28 -13.76 -30.06 15.68
CA LEU A 28 -13.56 -29.74 14.28
C LEU A 28 -14.68 -28.74 13.97
N LEU A 29 -14.35 -27.46 13.98
CA LEU A 29 -15.05 -26.55 13.10
C LEU A 29 -14.79 -27.16 11.74
N ASP A 30 -15.86 -27.79 11.26
CA ASP A 30 -15.90 -28.52 10.02
C ASP A 30 -15.05 -27.80 8.99
N SER A 31 -14.40 -28.62 8.19
CA SER A 31 -14.15 -28.33 6.80
C SER A 31 -15.46 -27.96 6.09
N GLU A 32 -16.17 -26.92 6.54
CA GLU A 32 -16.99 -26.16 5.63
C GLU A 32 -16.00 -25.72 4.55
N PRO A 33 -16.20 -26.13 3.28
CA PRO A 33 -15.58 -25.38 2.21
C PRO A 33 -15.86 -23.91 2.53
N LEU A 34 -14.88 -23.03 2.32
CA LEU A 34 -15.11 -21.59 2.26
C LEU A 34 -16.07 -21.32 1.09
N GLN A 35 -17.33 -21.75 1.23
CA GLN A 35 -18.44 -21.37 0.40
C GLN A 35 -18.66 -19.92 0.80
N CYS A 36 -18.26 -19.00 -0.08
CA CYS A 36 -18.66 -17.62 0.06
C CYS A 36 -20.19 -17.60 -0.07
N VAL A 37 -20.92 -17.80 1.03
CA VAL A 37 -22.40 -17.82 1.02
C VAL A 37 -22.89 -16.39 0.74
N LYS A 38 -23.64 -16.27 -0.38
CA LYS A 38 -24.42 -15.13 -0.91
C LYS A 38 -24.02 -13.69 -0.51
N LYS A 39 -23.67 -12.93 -1.56
CA LYS A 39 -23.24 -11.52 -1.63
C LYS A 39 -24.32 -10.48 -1.23
N GLU A 40 -24.93 -10.55 -0.05
CA GLU A 40 -25.90 -9.51 0.35
C GLU A 40 -25.32 -8.36 1.17
N PHE A 41 -24.06 -8.41 1.61
CA PHE A 41 -23.61 -7.48 2.65
C PHE A 41 -22.24 -6.85 2.42
N MET A 42 -22.25 -5.76 1.68
CA MET A 42 -21.32 -4.64 1.87
C MET A 42 -22.12 -3.36 1.75
N GLN A 43 -22.08 -2.50 2.77
CA GLN A 43 -22.59 -1.15 2.59
C GLN A 43 -21.69 -0.48 1.55
N GLY A 44 -22.27 -0.08 0.42
CA GLY A 44 -21.58 0.76 -0.54
C GLY A 44 -21.04 2.00 0.18
N TYR A 45 -19.96 2.59 -0.34
CA TYR A 45 -19.39 3.76 0.30
C TYR A 45 -20.43 4.88 0.43
N PRO A 46 -20.52 5.55 1.58
CA PRO A 46 -21.52 6.58 1.80
C PRO A 46 -21.32 7.75 0.81
N ARG A 47 -22.42 8.38 0.38
CA ARG A 47 -22.34 9.66 -0.32
C ARG A 47 -21.94 10.74 0.68
N ILE A 48 -20.74 11.28 0.50
CA ILE A 48 -20.16 12.29 1.39
C ILE A 48 -20.65 13.68 0.97
N LYS A 49 -21.20 14.45 1.92
CA LYS A 49 -21.56 15.86 1.71
C LYS A 49 -20.28 16.68 1.61
N GLY A 50 -19.99 17.21 0.43
CA GLY A 50 -18.83 18.07 0.17
C GLY A 50 -19.16 19.56 0.23
N PRO A 51 -18.18 20.40 -0.17
CA PRO A 51 -18.44 21.78 -0.56
C PRO A 51 -19.61 21.87 -1.57
N LYS A 52 -20.43 22.91 -1.45
CA LYS A 52 -21.63 23.15 -2.26
C LYS A 52 -21.33 23.83 -3.59
N SER A 53 -20.24 24.59 -3.66
CA SER A 53 -19.87 25.37 -4.85
C SER A 53 -18.35 25.40 -5.04
N VAL A 54 -17.90 25.55 -6.29
CA VAL A 54 -16.46 25.77 -6.62
C VAL A 54 -15.89 27.08 -6.06
N HIS A 55 -16.77 27.95 -5.58
CA HIS A 55 -16.42 29.21 -4.91
C HIS A 55 -16.31 29.09 -3.40
N ASP A 56 -16.73 27.96 -2.80
CA ASP A 56 -16.60 27.73 -1.36
C ASP A 56 -15.14 27.85 -0.93
N ARG A 57 -14.91 28.51 0.20
CA ARG A 57 -13.59 28.62 0.83
C ARG A 57 -13.31 27.34 1.61
N ILE A 58 -12.27 26.62 1.22
CA ILE A 58 -11.90 25.34 1.80
C ILE A 58 -10.60 25.48 2.59
N ALA A 59 -10.65 25.16 3.88
CA ALA A 59 -9.46 25.03 4.72
C ALA A 59 -8.99 23.58 4.74
N ILE A 60 -7.68 23.37 4.53
CA ILE A 60 -7.02 22.08 4.69
C ILE A 60 -5.97 22.22 5.79
N ILE A 61 -6.02 21.33 6.78
CA ILE A 61 -5.04 21.32 7.87
C ILE A 61 -3.93 20.34 7.50
N GLY A 62 -2.68 20.82 7.41
CA GLY A 62 -1.47 20.06 7.10
C GLY A 62 -1.10 20.01 5.62
N ALA A 63 0.15 20.35 5.30
CA ALA A 63 0.73 20.28 3.95
C ALA A 63 1.57 19.00 3.73
N GLY A 64 1.13 17.88 4.33
CA GLY A 64 1.65 16.55 4.00
C GLY A 64 1.08 16.01 2.67
N PRO A 65 1.42 14.77 2.28
CA PRO A 65 0.96 14.18 1.01
C PRO A 65 -0.56 14.19 0.88
N SER A 66 -1.28 13.86 1.96
CA SER A 66 -2.75 13.86 1.97
C SER A 66 -3.34 15.25 1.71
N GLY A 67 -2.83 16.29 2.37
CA GLY A 67 -3.34 17.67 2.21
C GLY A 67 -3.01 18.26 0.85
N LEU A 68 -1.78 18.06 0.38
CA LEU A 68 -1.34 18.50 -0.95
C LEU A 68 -2.09 17.80 -2.08
N HIS A 69 -2.21 16.47 -1.99
CA HIS A 69 -2.97 15.70 -2.98
C HIS A 69 -4.45 16.11 -2.99
N MET A 70 -5.05 16.33 -1.82
CA MET A 70 -6.43 16.83 -1.72
C MET A 70 -6.57 18.20 -2.39
N ALA A 71 -5.69 19.15 -2.08
CA ALA A 71 -5.72 20.48 -2.68
C ALA A 71 -5.57 20.42 -4.20
N TYR A 72 -4.63 19.61 -4.70
CA TYR A 72 -4.41 19.38 -6.12
C TYR A 72 -5.65 18.78 -6.81
N GLU A 73 -6.28 17.76 -6.21
CA GLU A 73 -7.48 17.13 -6.76
C GLU A 73 -8.71 18.06 -6.71
N LEU A 74 -8.82 18.94 -5.72
CA LEU A 74 -9.83 20.00 -5.66
C LEU A 74 -9.59 21.06 -6.75
N LYS A 75 -8.36 21.55 -6.92
CA LYS A 75 -8.00 22.49 -7.99
C LYS A 75 -8.33 21.93 -9.37
N LYS A 76 -8.03 20.64 -9.62
CA LYS A 76 -8.41 19.94 -10.86
C LYS A 76 -9.91 19.89 -11.11
N ARG A 77 -10.73 19.93 -10.06
CA ARG A 77 -12.20 19.96 -10.14
C ARG A 77 -12.76 21.40 -10.19
N GLY A 78 -11.90 22.41 -10.31
CA GLY A 78 -12.29 23.80 -10.50
C GLY A 78 -12.47 24.63 -9.23
N PHE A 79 -12.27 24.05 -8.04
CA PHE A 79 -12.29 24.79 -6.78
C PHE A 79 -11.13 25.79 -6.75
N ARG A 80 -11.42 27.05 -6.42
CA ARG A 80 -10.42 28.13 -6.53
C ARG A 80 -9.85 28.55 -5.18
N ASN A 81 -10.70 28.54 -4.14
CA ASN A 81 -10.47 29.18 -2.86
C ASN A 81 -10.00 28.16 -1.80
N ILE A 82 -8.80 27.62 -1.97
CA ILE A 82 -8.24 26.58 -1.09
C ILE A 82 -7.05 27.16 -0.32
N VAL A 83 -7.07 27.01 1.00
CA VAL A 83 -5.99 27.42 1.91
C VAL A 83 -5.51 26.21 2.69
N ILE A 84 -4.20 25.92 2.65
CA ILE A 84 -3.56 24.92 3.50
C ILE A 84 -2.85 25.62 4.67
N PHE A 85 -3.08 25.14 5.88
CA PHE A 85 -2.35 25.57 7.07
C PHE A 85 -1.30 24.54 7.46
N GLU A 86 -0.02 24.92 7.44
CA GLU A 86 1.11 24.07 7.82
C GLU A 86 1.88 24.66 9.01
N SER A 87 2.16 23.79 9.97
CA SER A 87 2.88 24.12 11.21
C SER A 87 4.38 24.32 11.02
N ARG A 88 4.96 23.61 10.05
CA ARG A 88 6.36 23.72 9.64
C ARG A 88 6.53 24.84 8.62
N ASP A 89 7.79 25.16 8.32
CA ASP A 89 8.23 26.04 7.24
C ASP A 89 8.38 25.31 5.89
N GLU A 90 8.10 24.00 5.86
CA GLU A 90 8.21 23.16 4.68
C GLU A 90 7.03 22.19 4.52
N VAL A 91 6.76 21.80 3.28
CA VAL A 91 5.74 20.77 2.95
C VAL A 91 6.29 19.36 3.08
N GLY A 92 5.40 18.36 3.01
CA GLY A 92 5.76 16.95 2.90
C GLY A 92 5.46 16.11 4.15
N GLY A 93 5.28 16.75 5.31
CA GLY A 93 4.91 16.04 6.54
C GLY A 93 5.87 14.88 6.85
N LYS A 94 5.37 13.64 6.90
CA LYS A 94 6.21 12.44 7.10
C LYS A 94 7.05 12.09 5.89
N THR A 95 6.66 12.51 4.69
CA THR A 95 7.44 12.34 3.46
C THR A 95 8.54 13.40 3.45
N THR A 96 9.54 13.21 4.30
CA THR A 96 10.67 14.12 4.53
C THR A 96 11.94 13.50 3.95
N SER A 97 12.68 14.30 3.19
CA SER A 97 13.94 13.92 2.55
C SER A 97 14.97 15.03 2.73
N ARG A 98 16.23 14.66 2.94
CA ARG A 98 17.36 15.60 3.06
C ARG A 98 18.34 15.31 1.96
N LEU A 99 18.76 16.35 1.23
CA LEU A 99 19.93 16.23 0.37
C LEU A 99 21.15 16.42 1.27
N TYR A 100 21.89 15.34 1.50
CA TYR A 100 23.05 15.35 2.38
C TYR A 100 24.21 14.71 1.64
N ARG A 101 25.34 15.42 1.54
CA ARG A 101 26.54 14.97 0.80
C ARG A 101 26.20 14.49 -0.62
N ASN A 102 25.36 15.27 -1.32
CA ASN A 102 24.83 14.98 -2.68
C ASN A 102 24.02 13.68 -2.82
N VAL A 103 23.54 13.11 -1.72
CA VAL A 103 22.69 11.91 -1.72
C VAL A 103 21.37 12.23 -1.04
N TRP A 104 20.27 11.72 -1.59
CA TRP A 104 18.95 11.86 -0.97
C TRP A 104 18.79 10.87 0.18
N VAL A 105 18.52 11.38 1.36
CA VAL A 105 18.27 10.62 2.59
C VAL A 105 16.80 10.73 2.97
N ASP A 106 16.05 9.63 2.85
CA ASP A 106 14.63 9.61 3.18
C ASP A 106 14.35 9.26 4.65
N LEU A 107 13.78 10.22 5.38
CA LEU A 107 13.51 10.15 6.82
C LEU A 107 12.08 9.74 7.17
N GLY A 108 11.27 9.42 6.16
CA GLY A 108 9.96 8.80 6.34
C GLY A 108 9.66 7.77 5.26
N THR A 109 8.90 8.12 4.22
CA THR A 109 8.55 7.24 3.08
C THR A 109 9.80 6.66 2.42
N VAL A 110 9.83 5.34 2.13
CA VAL A 110 11.03 4.66 1.61
C VAL A 110 10.84 3.81 0.37
N GLY A 111 9.62 3.56 -0.08
CA GLY A 111 9.40 2.66 -1.21
C GLY A 111 7.97 2.64 -1.73
N LEU A 112 7.82 1.91 -2.83
CA LEU A 112 6.62 1.69 -3.62
C LEU A 112 6.43 0.18 -3.81
N THR A 113 5.19 -0.24 -4.02
CA THR A 113 4.87 -1.56 -4.56
C THR A 113 4.14 -1.41 -5.88
N GLU A 114 3.97 -2.51 -6.62
CA GLU A 114 3.24 -2.53 -7.90
C GLU A 114 1.79 -2.06 -7.79
N SER A 115 1.22 -2.02 -6.59
CA SER A 115 -0.13 -1.51 -6.33
C SER A 115 -0.24 0.03 -6.23
N TYR A 116 0.84 0.77 -6.48
CA TYR A 116 0.92 2.22 -6.27
C TYR A 116 0.65 3.06 -7.54
N ASP A 117 -0.18 2.58 -8.47
CA ASP A 117 -0.46 3.23 -9.77
C ASP A 117 -0.72 4.74 -9.64
N LYS A 118 -1.59 5.17 -8.71
CA LYS A 118 -1.88 6.61 -8.51
C LYS A 118 -0.67 7.42 -8.06
N THR A 119 0.24 6.81 -7.29
CA THR A 119 1.47 7.49 -6.86
C THR A 119 2.43 7.58 -8.04
N VAL A 120 2.48 6.54 -8.89
CA VAL A 120 3.25 6.56 -10.13
C VAL A 120 2.73 7.64 -11.09
N ASP A 121 1.41 7.77 -11.26
CA ASP A 121 0.80 8.85 -12.06
C ASP A 121 1.25 10.25 -11.59
N LEU A 122 1.35 10.45 -10.27
CA LEU A 122 1.83 11.69 -9.69
C LEU A 122 3.33 11.88 -9.91
N LEU A 123 4.13 10.82 -9.75
CA LEU A 123 5.57 10.87 -9.99
C LEU A 123 5.88 11.21 -11.46
N GLU A 124 5.17 10.61 -12.41
CA GLU A 124 5.31 10.91 -13.84
C GLU A 124 4.89 12.36 -14.14
N LYS A 125 3.73 12.78 -13.62
CA LYS A 125 3.22 14.14 -13.87
C LYS A 125 4.10 15.25 -13.30
N PHE A 126 4.61 15.05 -12.09
CA PHE A 126 5.44 16.02 -11.38
C PHE A 126 6.93 15.71 -11.47
N ASN A 127 7.33 14.87 -12.44
CA ASN A 127 8.71 14.44 -12.59
C ASN A 127 9.65 15.64 -12.76
N THR A 128 10.72 15.65 -11.96
CA THR A 128 11.83 16.62 -12.01
C THR A 128 13.19 15.93 -11.97
N GLY A 129 13.27 14.71 -12.51
CA GLY A 129 14.45 13.85 -12.42
C GLY A 129 14.30 12.74 -11.38
N PHE A 130 13.07 12.33 -11.09
CA PHE A 130 12.80 11.12 -10.32
C PHE A 130 13.18 9.89 -11.11
N GLU A 131 13.80 8.94 -10.41
CA GLU A 131 14.07 7.62 -10.94
C GLU A 131 13.46 6.59 -10.00
N VAL A 132 12.70 5.65 -10.54
CA VAL A 132 12.15 4.53 -9.78
C VAL A 132 12.90 3.26 -10.20
N ARG A 133 13.59 2.63 -9.24
CA ARG A 133 14.32 1.37 -9.50
C ARG A 133 13.89 0.26 -8.54
N PRO A 134 14.02 -1.01 -8.94
CA PRO A 134 13.84 -2.14 -8.03
C PRO A 134 14.71 -2.01 -6.78
N THR A 135 14.18 -2.45 -5.64
CA THR A 135 14.93 -2.48 -4.39
C THR A 135 16.02 -3.56 -4.46
N LEU A 136 17.25 -3.20 -4.07
CA LEU A 136 18.34 -4.17 -3.99
C LEU A 136 18.06 -5.27 -2.95
N PRO A 137 18.59 -6.49 -3.15
CA PRO A 137 18.49 -7.55 -2.14
C PRO A 137 19.07 -7.11 -0.79
N GLY A 138 18.33 -7.36 0.29
CA GLY A 138 18.77 -7.09 1.65
C GLY A 138 19.55 -8.26 2.28
N ALA A 139 20.19 -7.97 3.40
CA ALA A 139 20.74 -8.97 4.31
C ALA A 139 20.03 -8.93 5.66
N THR A 140 19.84 -10.10 6.26
CA THR A 140 19.24 -10.26 7.58
C THR A 140 20.28 -10.83 8.52
N TRP A 141 20.56 -10.09 9.59
CA TRP A 141 21.40 -10.55 10.69
C TRP A 141 20.57 -11.43 11.62
N LEU A 142 21.00 -12.68 11.78
CA LEU A 142 20.38 -13.68 12.65
C LEU A 142 20.86 -13.52 14.09
N ASN A 143 22.07 -12.99 14.25
CA ASN A 143 22.67 -12.59 15.51
C ASN A 143 23.75 -11.54 15.23
N ARG A 144 24.48 -11.10 16.25
CA ARG A 144 25.54 -10.08 16.11
C ARG A 144 26.74 -10.52 15.25
N LYS A 145 26.82 -11.76 14.75
CA LYS A 145 27.98 -12.30 14.01
C LYS A 145 27.60 -12.90 12.66
N GLU A 146 26.45 -13.55 12.57
CA GLU A 146 25.98 -14.25 11.38
C GLU A 146 24.83 -13.49 10.71
N TYR A 147 24.93 -13.37 9.40
CA TYR A 147 23.86 -12.86 8.55
C TYR A 147 23.71 -13.76 7.32
N ARG A 148 22.54 -13.69 6.69
CA ARG A 148 22.23 -14.36 5.42
C ARG A 148 21.49 -13.39 4.49
N PRO A 149 21.43 -13.65 3.19
CA PRO A 149 20.45 -12.98 2.33
C PRO A 149 19.07 -13.06 2.95
N THR A 150 18.34 -11.95 2.98
CA THR A 150 17.03 -11.88 3.64
C THR A 150 16.08 -12.97 3.15
N THR A 151 16.20 -13.37 1.89
CA THR A 151 15.32 -14.38 1.31
C THR A 151 15.66 -15.81 1.67
N GLU A 152 16.88 -16.07 2.13
CA GLU A 152 17.27 -17.34 2.71
C GLU A 152 16.89 -17.44 4.19
N THR A 153 16.47 -16.33 4.81
CA THR A 153 16.01 -16.33 6.21
C THR A 153 14.54 -16.67 6.38
N ILE A 154 13.80 -16.85 5.28
CA ILE A 154 12.41 -17.30 5.31
C ILE A 154 12.43 -18.82 5.46
N PRO A 155 12.03 -19.39 6.61
CA PRO A 155 12.14 -20.83 6.88
C PRO A 155 11.00 -21.64 6.26
N VAL A 156 10.22 -21.04 5.35
CA VAL A 156 9.01 -21.61 4.78
C VAL A 156 9.25 -21.97 3.31
N PRO A 157 9.03 -23.23 2.89
CA PRO A 157 9.10 -23.62 1.49
C PRO A 157 8.16 -22.79 0.60
N ILE A 158 8.62 -22.42 -0.60
CA ILE A 158 7.86 -21.57 -1.53
C ILE A 158 6.48 -22.13 -1.87
N GLU A 159 6.36 -23.46 -1.98
CA GLU A 159 5.09 -24.15 -2.27
C GLU A 159 4.06 -23.93 -1.15
N ARG A 160 4.50 -23.95 0.12
CA ARG A 160 3.64 -23.67 1.26
C ARG A 160 3.19 -22.20 1.27
N ILE A 161 4.10 -21.28 0.94
CA ILE A 161 3.75 -19.85 0.79
C ILE A 161 2.71 -19.67 -0.34
N GLN A 162 2.87 -20.37 -1.47
CA GLN A 162 1.92 -20.33 -2.58
C GLN A 162 0.54 -20.86 -2.18
N GLN A 163 0.47 -22.00 -1.49
CA GLN A 163 -0.80 -22.55 -0.98
C GLN A 163 -1.48 -21.59 0.00
N ALA A 164 -0.72 -21.03 0.95
CA ALA A 164 -1.24 -20.03 1.88
C ALA A 164 -1.69 -18.75 1.15
N SER A 165 -0.96 -18.30 0.12
CA SER A 165 -1.34 -17.17 -0.72
C SER A 165 -2.65 -17.38 -1.47
N GLN A 166 -2.89 -18.59 -2.00
CA GLN A 166 -4.16 -18.94 -2.65
C GLN A 166 -5.31 -18.90 -1.65
N ARG A 167 -5.14 -19.54 -0.48
CA ARG A 167 -6.13 -19.51 0.61
C ARG A 167 -6.43 -18.08 1.06
N TYR A 168 -5.41 -17.26 1.25
CA TYR A 168 -5.54 -15.87 1.62
C TYR A 168 -6.31 -15.06 0.56
N THR A 169 -6.03 -15.29 -0.72
CA THR A 169 -6.73 -14.63 -1.83
C THR A 169 -8.22 -14.95 -1.80
N VAL A 170 -8.59 -16.23 -1.63
CA VAL A 170 -10.00 -16.66 -1.53
C VAL A 170 -10.68 -16.05 -0.31
N LEU A 171 -10.04 -16.08 0.85
CA LEU A 171 -10.57 -15.48 2.09
C LEU A 171 -10.82 -13.98 1.93
N HIS A 172 -9.82 -13.25 1.41
CA HIS A 172 -9.89 -11.81 1.21
C HIS A 172 -11.02 -11.44 0.24
N GLN A 173 -11.15 -12.18 -0.86
CA GLN A 173 -12.26 -12.03 -1.80
C GLN A 173 -13.62 -12.40 -1.19
N CYS A 174 -13.73 -13.46 -0.38
CA CYS A 174 -14.98 -13.78 0.31
C CYS A 174 -15.37 -12.67 1.31
N PHE A 175 -14.41 -12.05 1.98
CA PHE A 175 -14.68 -11.04 3.00
C PHE A 175 -15.01 -9.67 2.41
N PHE A 176 -14.36 -9.27 1.32
CA PHE A 176 -14.39 -7.88 0.83
C PHE A 176 -14.76 -7.75 -0.65
N GLY A 177 -14.94 -8.85 -1.36
CA GLY A 177 -15.16 -8.86 -2.81
C GLY A 177 -14.00 -8.21 -3.59
N THR A 178 -14.32 -7.69 -4.77
CA THR A 178 -13.40 -6.88 -5.57
C THR A 178 -13.65 -5.40 -5.33
N TYR A 179 -12.60 -4.63 -5.03
CA TYR A 179 -12.73 -3.19 -4.81
C TYR A 179 -11.49 -2.44 -5.32
N ASP A 180 -11.71 -1.32 -6.01
CA ASP A 180 -10.64 -0.46 -6.54
C ASP A 180 -10.07 0.52 -5.50
N SER A 181 -10.60 0.49 -4.28
CA SER A 181 -10.28 1.45 -3.20
C SER A 181 -9.11 0.98 -2.35
N GLU A 182 -8.45 1.92 -1.68
CA GLU A 182 -7.40 1.59 -0.71
C GLU A 182 -7.99 1.13 0.63
N LEU A 183 -9.21 1.54 0.95
CA LEU A 183 -10.00 1.00 2.06
C LEU A 183 -11.18 0.23 1.48
N MET A 184 -11.41 -1.01 1.93
CA MET A 184 -12.56 -1.81 1.50
C MET A 184 -13.91 -1.20 1.94
N PRO A 185 -15.02 -1.56 1.27
CA PRO A 185 -16.36 -1.22 1.75
C PRO A 185 -16.59 -1.74 3.16
N ARG A 186 -17.58 -1.18 3.89
CA ARG A 186 -17.90 -1.61 5.26
C ARG A 186 -18.33 -3.09 5.23
N PRO A 187 -17.58 -4.00 5.88
CA PRO A 187 -17.96 -5.40 5.99
C PRO A 187 -19.18 -5.55 6.88
N SER A 188 -19.91 -6.65 6.71
CA SER A 188 -20.99 -6.99 7.64
C SER A 188 -20.44 -7.23 9.06
N PRO A 189 -21.27 -7.08 10.11
CA PRO A 189 -20.87 -7.44 11.48
C PRO A 189 -20.34 -8.87 11.59
N GLU A 190 -20.85 -9.80 10.78
CA GLU A 190 -20.35 -11.18 10.73
C GLU A 190 -18.92 -11.25 10.18
N ILE A 191 -18.62 -10.53 9.09
CA ILE A 191 -17.26 -10.48 8.54
C ILE A 191 -16.33 -9.78 9.51
N LEU A 192 -16.74 -8.68 10.15
CA LEU A 192 -15.97 -8.01 11.20
C LEU A 192 -15.61 -8.98 12.33
N ARG A 193 -16.57 -9.81 12.77
CA ARG A 193 -16.32 -10.87 13.74
C ARG A 193 -15.37 -11.94 13.19
N LYS A 194 -15.41 -12.28 11.90
CA LYS A 194 -14.45 -13.24 11.30
C LYS A 194 -13.02 -12.71 11.28
N ILE A 195 -12.83 -11.40 11.09
CA ILE A 195 -11.51 -10.74 11.06
C ILE A 195 -11.09 -10.10 12.39
N HIS A 196 -11.76 -10.44 13.50
CA HIS A 196 -11.44 -9.87 14.81
C HIS A 196 -10.03 -10.23 15.27
N GLY A 197 -9.45 -9.37 16.12
CA GLY A 197 -8.16 -9.62 16.77
C GLY A 197 -6.98 -9.00 16.05
N SER A 198 -5.78 -9.42 16.44
CA SER A 198 -4.52 -9.01 15.84
C SER A 198 -4.25 -9.72 14.51
N ILE A 199 -3.26 -9.23 13.74
CA ILE A 199 -2.82 -9.88 12.51
C ILE A 199 -2.36 -11.32 12.82
N GLU A 200 -1.58 -11.54 13.88
CA GLU A 200 -1.10 -12.87 14.25
C GLU A 200 -2.25 -13.83 14.57
N GLU A 201 -3.24 -13.39 15.36
CA GLU A 201 -4.43 -14.18 15.69
C GLU A 201 -5.23 -14.54 14.43
N PHE A 202 -5.37 -13.60 13.49
CA PHE A 202 -6.02 -13.86 12.20
C PHE A 202 -5.26 -14.90 11.38
N LEU A 203 -3.93 -14.78 11.28
CA LEU A 203 -3.11 -15.74 10.53
C LEU A 203 -3.19 -17.14 11.15
N LEU A 204 -3.19 -17.26 12.47
CA LEU A 204 -3.38 -18.53 13.17
C LEU A 204 -4.77 -19.13 12.89
N ARG A 205 -5.84 -18.34 13.06
CA ARG A 205 -7.23 -18.78 12.90
C ARG A 205 -7.52 -19.38 11.52
N TYR A 206 -6.94 -18.80 10.47
CA TYR A 206 -7.18 -19.23 9.09
C TYR A 206 -6.06 -20.12 8.53
N ASN A 207 -5.13 -20.56 9.37
CA ASN A 207 -3.98 -21.39 8.98
C ASN A 207 -3.20 -20.75 7.82
N LEU A 208 -2.77 -19.50 8.04
CA LEU A 208 -2.03 -18.63 7.13
C LEU A 208 -0.67 -18.19 7.72
N THR A 209 -0.19 -18.86 8.77
CA THR A 209 1.08 -18.54 9.43
C THR A 209 2.29 -18.59 8.49
N ASP A 210 2.21 -19.36 7.41
CA ASP A 210 3.21 -19.38 6.33
C ASP A 210 3.38 -18.02 5.62
N LEU A 211 2.39 -17.10 5.73
CA LEU A 211 2.47 -15.72 5.23
C LEU A 211 3.04 -14.73 6.26
N GLN A 212 3.29 -15.16 7.51
CA GLN A 212 3.79 -14.29 8.57
C GLN A 212 5.07 -13.51 8.19
N PRO A 213 6.07 -14.09 7.47
CA PRO A 213 7.24 -13.33 7.02
C PRO A 213 6.91 -12.15 6.09
N ILE A 214 5.88 -12.30 5.25
CA ILE A 214 5.41 -11.23 4.34
C ILE A 214 4.72 -10.13 5.15
N PHE A 215 3.81 -10.49 6.05
CA PHE A 215 3.14 -9.53 6.94
C PHE A 215 4.16 -8.80 7.83
N TYR A 216 5.14 -9.51 8.38
CA TYR A 216 6.20 -8.93 9.19
C TYR A 216 7.01 -7.90 8.39
N THR A 217 7.37 -8.22 7.14
CA THR A 217 8.10 -7.31 6.26
C THR A 217 7.27 -6.08 5.89
N ALA A 218 5.98 -6.26 5.59
CA ALA A 218 5.10 -5.20 5.16
C ALA A 218 4.68 -4.26 6.31
N ILE A 219 4.35 -4.82 7.48
CA ILE A 219 3.79 -4.11 8.63
C ILE A 219 4.91 -3.68 9.58
N THR A 220 5.55 -4.66 10.18
CA THR A 220 6.45 -4.45 11.31
C THR A 220 7.73 -3.71 10.91
N LEU A 221 8.41 -4.15 9.84
CA LEU A 221 9.64 -3.51 9.39
C LEU A 221 9.46 -2.08 8.85
N ASN A 222 8.22 -1.66 8.59
CA ASN A 222 7.88 -0.31 8.16
C ASN A 222 7.33 0.58 9.30
N GLY A 223 7.29 0.08 10.54
CA GLY A 223 6.91 0.85 11.72
C GLY A 223 5.40 0.90 12.01
N TYR A 224 4.61 -0.02 11.45
CA TYR A 224 3.16 -0.08 11.62
C TYR A 224 2.70 -0.93 12.83
N GLY A 225 3.59 -1.18 13.79
CA GLY A 225 3.32 -1.99 14.98
C GLY A 225 3.71 -3.46 14.83
N PHE A 226 3.54 -4.25 15.89
CA PHE A 226 3.83 -5.68 15.89
C PHE A 226 2.60 -6.50 15.45
N LEU A 227 2.81 -7.68 14.87
CA LEU A 227 1.72 -8.50 14.32
C LEU A 227 0.74 -9.00 15.39
N ASN A 228 1.22 -9.21 16.62
CA ASN A 228 0.43 -9.69 17.76
C ASN A 228 -0.45 -8.62 18.42
N GLU A 229 -0.30 -7.34 18.05
CA GLU A 229 -1.09 -6.24 18.62
C GLU A 229 -1.83 -5.40 17.57
N THR A 230 -1.32 -5.38 16.34
CA THR A 230 -1.91 -4.59 15.26
C THR A 230 -3.16 -5.29 14.77
N SER A 231 -4.30 -4.57 14.71
CA SER A 231 -5.58 -5.14 14.30
C SER A 231 -5.50 -5.75 12.90
N ALA A 232 -6.08 -6.95 12.73
CA ALA A 232 -6.02 -7.69 11.47
C ALA A 232 -6.50 -6.88 10.27
N ILE A 233 -7.53 -6.04 10.43
CA ILE A 233 -8.06 -5.20 9.36
C ILE A 233 -7.01 -4.29 8.70
N TYR A 234 -6.02 -3.76 9.45
CA TYR A 234 -4.94 -2.96 8.86
C TYR A 234 -4.02 -3.83 8.02
N GLY A 235 -3.71 -5.04 8.49
CA GLY A 235 -2.99 -6.05 7.71
C GLY A 235 -3.73 -6.41 6.43
N LEU A 236 -5.04 -6.64 6.48
CA LEU A 236 -5.88 -6.98 5.32
C LEU A 236 -6.05 -5.82 4.34
N THR A 237 -5.99 -4.58 4.84
CA THR A 237 -6.08 -3.36 4.02
C THR A 237 -4.76 -3.09 3.30
N PHE A 238 -3.63 -3.27 3.99
CA PHE A 238 -2.30 -2.97 3.44
C PHE A 238 -1.70 -4.12 2.63
N VAL A 239 -1.78 -5.35 3.15
CA VAL A 239 -1.19 -6.56 2.56
C VAL A 239 -2.26 -7.28 1.72
N THR A 240 -2.71 -6.64 0.65
CA THR A 240 -3.74 -7.21 -0.24
C THR A 240 -3.23 -8.48 -0.96
N PRO A 241 -4.10 -9.29 -1.59
CA PRO A 241 -3.67 -10.43 -2.39
C PRO A 241 -2.64 -10.09 -3.47
N SER A 242 -2.77 -8.90 -4.10
CA SER A 242 -1.79 -8.39 -5.06
C SER A 242 -0.41 -8.17 -4.42
N VAL A 243 -0.37 -7.62 -3.20
CA VAL A 243 0.88 -7.47 -2.44
C VAL A 243 1.49 -8.82 -2.11
N VAL A 244 0.72 -9.79 -1.61
CA VAL A 244 1.24 -11.14 -1.32
C VAL A 244 1.82 -11.78 -2.59
N GLN A 245 1.13 -11.67 -3.72
CA GLN A 245 1.61 -12.20 -5.00
C GLN A 245 2.89 -11.50 -5.49
N SER A 246 3.07 -10.20 -5.22
CA SER A 246 4.26 -9.47 -5.66
C SER A 246 5.54 -9.97 -4.97
N PHE A 247 5.44 -10.43 -3.72
CA PHE A 247 6.55 -11.07 -2.99
C PHE A 247 6.99 -12.42 -3.58
N LEU A 248 6.13 -13.07 -4.38
CA LEU A 248 6.43 -14.36 -5.02
C LEU A 248 7.13 -14.21 -6.38
N ARG A 249 7.22 -12.99 -6.93
CA ARG A 249 7.83 -12.73 -8.25
C ARG A 249 9.36 -12.56 -8.13
N PRO A 250 10.14 -12.91 -9.17
CA PRO A 250 11.61 -12.77 -9.16
C PRO A 250 12.11 -11.34 -8.88
N GLU A 251 11.38 -10.33 -9.38
CA GLU A 251 11.71 -8.91 -9.21
C GLU A 251 11.17 -8.32 -7.89
N ARG A 252 10.44 -9.15 -7.10
CA ARG A 252 9.92 -8.91 -5.75
C ARG A 252 9.10 -7.64 -5.53
N GLY A 253 8.62 -7.00 -6.60
CA GLY A 253 7.54 -6.02 -6.58
C GLY A 253 7.72 -4.83 -5.64
N ALA A 254 8.95 -4.50 -5.24
CA ALA A 254 9.29 -3.44 -4.30
C ALA A 254 10.30 -2.49 -4.94
N TYR A 255 9.94 -1.22 -5.02
CA TYR A 255 10.71 -0.19 -5.74
C TYR A 255 11.06 0.96 -4.81
N ARG A 256 12.11 1.69 -5.18
CA ARG A 256 12.55 2.91 -4.50
C ARG A 256 12.59 4.08 -5.44
N LEU A 257 12.32 5.25 -4.87
CA LEU A 257 12.42 6.53 -5.56
C LEU A 257 13.78 7.15 -5.25
N PHE A 258 14.53 7.48 -6.28
CA PHE A 258 15.72 8.32 -6.21
C PHE A 258 15.34 9.73 -6.67
N GLY A 259 15.88 10.75 -5.99
CA GLY A 259 15.45 12.15 -6.15
C GLY A 259 14.68 12.71 -4.95
N GLY A 260 14.56 11.96 -3.85
CA GLY A 260 14.00 12.43 -2.58
C GLY A 260 12.47 12.55 -2.60
N TRP A 261 11.79 11.70 -1.83
CA TRP A 261 10.33 11.67 -1.75
C TRP A 261 9.65 13.02 -1.45
N GLN A 262 10.26 13.85 -0.62
CA GLN A 262 9.72 15.18 -0.30
C GLN A 262 9.63 16.10 -1.52
N ASN A 263 10.47 15.90 -2.54
CA ASN A 263 10.45 16.73 -3.75
C ASN A 263 9.16 16.55 -4.55
N LEU A 264 8.53 15.37 -4.53
CA LEU A 264 7.19 15.21 -5.12
C LEU A 264 6.18 16.15 -4.45
N CYS A 265 6.22 16.25 -3.11
CA CYS A 265 5.35 17.16 -2.37
C CYS A 265 5.65 18.64 -2.70
N ARG A 266 6.94 19.00 -2.84
CA ARG A 266 7.35 20.35 -3.25
C ARG A 266 6.86 20.70 -4.65
N GLU A 267 6.97 19.78 -5.60
CA GLU A 267 6.51 20.00 -6.98
C GLU A 267 4.99 20.07 -7.09
N ILE A 268 4.25 19.25 -6.33
CA ILE A 268 2.79 19.39 -6.23
C ILE A 268 2.43 20.77 -5.69
N ALA A 269 3.05 21.20 -4.58
CA ALA A 269 2.79 22.51 -3.98
C ALA A 269 3.10 23.65 -4.97
N ARG A 270 4.25 23.60 -5.63
CA ARG A 270 4.72 24.64 -6.56
C ARG A 270 3.85 24.76 -7.81
N ARG A 271 3.41 23.65 -8.39
CA ARG A 271 2.68 23.63 -9.67
C ARG A 271 1.15 23.66 -9.52
N SER A 272 0.61 23.44 -8.32
CA SER A 272 -0.85 23.40 -8.10
C SER A 272 -1.47 24.75 -7.70
N ASP A 273 -0.67 25.81 -7.57
CA ASP A 273 -1.11 27.18 -7.22
C ASP A 273 -2.05 27.23 -6.00
N VAL A 274 -1.62 26.62 -4.90
CA VAL A 274 -2.38 26.55 -3.65
C VAL A 274 -1.82 27.55 -2.64
N ASP A 275 -2.68 28.30 -1.94
CA ASP A 275 -2.27 29.15 -0.82
C ASP A 275 -1.85 28.24 0.35
N ILE A 276 -0.55 28.17 0.64
CA ILE A 276 -0.01 27.43 1.77
C ILE A 276 0.56 28.41 2.78
N ARG A 277 -0.03 28.42 3.97
CA ARG A 277 0.38 29.25 5.09
C ARG A 277 1.26 28.43 6.02
N PHE A 278 2.57 28.66 5.91
CA PHE A 278 3.58 28.02 6.74
C PHE A 278 3.72 28.68 8.11
N ASN A 279 4.41 27.97 9.02
CA ASN A 279 4.69 28.43 10.38
C ASN A 279 3.43 28.80 11.17
N VAL A 280 2.31 28.14 10.87
CA VAL A 280 1.02 28.40 11.50
C VAL A 280 0.88 27.58 12.77
N ASN A 281 0.59 28.25 13.88
CA ASN A 281 0.13 27.61 15.10
C ASN A 281 -1.38 27.80 15.23
N ILE A 282 -2.17 26.78 14.87
CA ILE A 282 -3.62 26.80 15.02
C ILE A 282 -3.95 26.70 16.51
N LYS A 283 -4.66 27.71 17.02
CA LYS A 283 -5.10 27.78 18.41
C LYS A 283 -6.46 27.13 18.60
N ARG A 284 -7.38 27.32 17.64
CA ARG A 284 -8.75 26.80 17.71
C ARG A 284 -9.38 26.68 16.32
N ILE A 285 -10.21 25.67 16.12
CA ILE A 285 -11.10 25.46 14.98
C ILE A 285 -12.51 25.27 15.54
N ASN A 286 -13.45 26.13 15.14
CA ASN A 286 -14.86 26.07 15.52
C ASN A 286 -15.69 25.72 14.27
N ARG A 287 -16.61 24.76 14.39
CA ARG A 287 -17.43 24.24 13.29
C ARG A 287 -18.94 24.40 13.50
N LYS A 288 -19.37 25.04 14.59
CA LYS A 288 -20.79 25.12 14.97
C LYS A 288 -21.62 25.98 14.01
N ASN A 289 -21.08 27.11 13.56
CA ASN A 289 -21.77 28.09 12.70
C ASN A 289 -20.91 28.42 11.47
N GLY A 290 -20.57 27.40 10.69
CA GLY A 290 -19.52 27.48 9.68
C GLY A 290 -18.15 27.15 10.28
N VAL A 291 -17.11 27.16 9.45
CA VAL A 291 -15.75 26.79 9.87
C VAL A 291 -14.95 28.05 10.14
N GLN A 292 -14.54 28.26 11.39
CA GLN A 292 -13.67 29.37 11.77
C GLN A 292 -12.34 28.83 12.32
N ILE A 293 -11.22 29.34 11.80
CA ILE A 293 -9.87 28.96 12.22
C ILE A 293 -9.19 30.17 12.86
N VAL A 294 -8.82 30.00 14.13
CA VAL A 294 -8.03 30.96 14.92
C VAL A 294 -6.60 30.46 14.99
N TYR A 295 -5.65 31.27 14.53
CA TYR A 295 -4.24 30.87 14.45
C TYR A 295 -3.28 32.03 14.70
N GLY A 296 -2.04 31.71 15.05
CA GLY A 296 -0.92 32.65 15.05
C GLY A 296 0.15 32.21 14.06
N LYS A 297 1.07 33.11 13.72
CA LYS A 297 2.32 32.74 13.03
C LYS A 297 3.43 32.58 14.08
N LYS A 298 4.31 31.58 13.92
CA LYS A 298 5.51 31.46 14.77
C LYS A 298 6.29 32.77 14.69
N HIS A 299 6.82 33.22 15.83
CA HIS A 299 7.54 34.49 15.99
C HIS A 299 6.69 35.76 15.76
N SER A 300 5.36 35.63 15.69
CA SER A 300 4.42 36.76 15.73
C SER A 300 3.53 36.66 16.97
N GLY A 301 3.32 37.79 17.66
CA GLY A 301 2.31 37.90 18.71
C GLY A 301 0.87 38.04 18.17
N GLN A 302 0.73 38.26 16.86
CA GLN A 302 -0.57 38.51 16.24
C GLN A 302 -1.40 37.22 16.15
N THR A 303 -2.70 37.37 16.41
CA THR A 303 -3.69 36.31 16.20
C THR A 303 -4.55 36.69 15.00
N TYR A 304 -4.77 35.72 14.13
CA TYR A 304 -5.59 35.83 12.92
C TYR A 304 -6.82 34.95 13.07
N VAL A 305 -7.89 35.36 12.39
CA VAL A 305 -9.15 34.63 12.33
C VAL A 305 -9.58 34.60 10.87
N ASP A 306 -9.80 33.41 10.34
CA ASP A 306 -10.28 33.19 8.99
C ASP A 306 -11.52 32.30 9.02
N ASP A 307 -12.56 32.69 8.29
CA ASP A 307 -13.77 31.89 8.09
C ASP A 307 -13.72 31.14 6.74
N PHE A 308 -14.29 29.94 6.76
CA PHE A 308 -14.32 28.97 5.68
C PHE A 308 -15.69 28.27 5.62
N ASP A 309 -16.03 27.79 4.43
CA ASP A 309 -17.27 27.05 4.19
C ASP A 309 -17.08 25.55 4.48
N PHE A 310 -15.86 25.04 4.28
CA PHE A 310 -15.55 23.62 4.42
C PHE A 310 -14.16 23.38 5.01
N LEU A 311 -14.03 22.30 5.80
CA LEU A 311 -12.81 21.90 6.50
C LEU A 311 -12.35 20.52 6.06
N ILE A 312 -11.05 20.35 5.85
CA ILE A 312 -10.42 19.06 5.61
C ILE A 312 -9.30 18.85 6.63
N LEU A 313 -9.46 17.84 7.49
CA LEU A 313 -8.49 17.49 8.52
C LEU A 313 -7.60 16.34 8.02
N THR A 314 -6.32 16.59 7.81
CA THR A 314 -5.34 15.55 7.42
C THR A 314 -4.33 15.09 8.49
N PRO A 315 -4.16 15.77 9.65
CA PRO A 315 -3.38 15.23 10.76
C PRO A 315 -4.05 14.00 11.41
N ALA A 316 -3.38 13.38 12.37
CA ALA A 316 -4.01 12.36 13.22
C ALA A 316 -5.09 13.02 14.08
N MET A 317 -6.32 12.48 14.12
CA MET A 317 -7.43 13.13 14.85
C MET A 317 -7.13 13.32 16.34
N ASN A 318 -6.44 12.37 16.97
CA ASN A 318 -6.00 12.46 18.36
C ASN A 318 -4.94 13.56 18.62
N SER A 319 -4.28 14.09 17.58
CA SER A 319 -3.42 15.29 17.70
C SER A 319 -4.22 16.60 17.76
N LEU A 320 -5.51 16.55 17.42
CA LEU A 320 -6.35 17.74 17.24
C LEU A 320 -7.34 18.00 18.37
N PHE A 321 -7.38 17.15 19.41
CA PHE A 321 -8.36 17.25 20.50
C PHE A 321 -8.38 18.58 21.27
N LYS A 322 -7.24 19.29 21.32
CA LYS A 322 -7.15 20.59 21.99
C LYS A 322 -7.50 21.77 21.09
N VAL A 323 -7.61 21.55 19.78
CA VAL A 323 -7.74 22.64 18.80
C VAL A 323 -9.05 22.56 18.03
N VAL A 324 -9.57 21.37 17.71
CA VAL A 324 -10.86 21.19 17.03
C VAL A 324 -11.97 20.97 18.07
N ASP A 325 -13.11 21.59 17.86
CA ASP A 325 -14.33 21.41 18.66
C ASP A 325 -15.05 20.08 18.35
N PHE A 326 -14.35 18.96 18.52
CA PHE A 326 -14.96 17.63 18.37
C PHE A 326 -16.15 17.45 19.30
N ASN A 327 -17.27 16.96 18.77
CA ASN A 327 -18.44 16.64 19.57
C ASN A 327 -18.23 15.32 20.35
N GLN A 328 -19.16 14.97 21.23
CA GLN A 328 -19.03 13.77 22.07
C GLN A 328 -18.95 12.46 21.27
N HIS A 329 -19.66 12.36 20.14
CA HIS A 329 -19.62 11.19 19.29
C HIS A 329 -18.27 11.03 18.58
N GLU A 330 -17.75 12.10 17.99
CA GLU A 330 -16.42 12.16 17.39
C GLU A 330 -15.34 11.77 18.42
N LEU A 331 -15.41 12.35 19.62
CA LEU A 331 -14.48 12.04 20.71
C LEU A 331 -14.59 10.58 21.18
N SER A 332 -15.81 10.02 21.24
CA SER A 332 -15.99 8.60 21.61
C SER A 332 -15.31 7.66 20.62
N ILE A 333 -15.19 8.04 19.34
CA ILE A 333 -14.48 7.25 18.34
C ILE A 333 -12.98 7.54 18.45
N PHE A 334 -12.56 8.80 18.26
CA PHE A 334 -11.14 9.14 18.13
C PHE A 334 -10.31 8.89 19.38
N SER A 335 -10.91 8.88 20.57
CA SER A 335 -10.20 8.59 21.83
C SER A 335 -9.59 7.18 21.87
N HIS A 336 -10.08 6.26 21.04
CA HIS A 336 -9.51 4.92 20.90
C HIS A 336 -8.26 4.86 20.01
N LEU A 337 -7.91 5.94 19.29
CA LEU A 337 -6.73 5.96 18.41
C LEU A 337 -5.43 5.87 19.20
N ARG A 338 -4.62 4.87 18.86
CA ARG A 338 -3.25 4.67 19.32
C ARG A 338 -2.27 5.12 18.23
N ASN A 339 -1.03 5.42 18.62
CA ASN A 339 0.03 5.76 17.66
C ASN A 339 1.24 4.85 17.88
N SER A 340 1.87 4.43 16.79
CA SER A 340 3.24 3.92 16.83
C SER A 340 4.25 5.07 16.79
N PHE A 341 5.39 4.88 17.45
CA PHE A 341 6.52 5.80 17.41
C PHE A 341 7.61 5.24 16.52
N TYR A 342 8.04 6.05 15.56
CA TYR A 342 9.00 5.65 14.54
C TYR A 342 10.10 6.70 14.46
N LEU A 343 11.36 6.27 14.40
CA LEU A 343 12.48 7.19 14.35
C LEU A 343 13.59 6.73 13.41
N LYS A 344 14.25 7.72 12.81
CA LYS A 344 15.39 7.53 11.93
C LYS A 344 16.52 8.46 12.34
N SER A 345 17.72 7.89 12.46
CA SER A 345 18.94 8.61 12.79
C SER A 345 19.91 8.54 11.62
N VAL A 346 20.33 9.69 11.11
CA VAL A 346 21.41 9.82 10.12
C VAL A 346 22.72 9.88 10.89
N ILE A 347 23.58 8.89 10.65
CA ILE A 347 24.86 8.73 11.35
C ILE A 347 26.00 8.79 10.35
N ASN A 348 27.01 9.60 10.66
CA ASN A 348 28.31 9.54 10.01
C ASN A 348 29.26 8.67 10.83
N SER A 349 30.08 7.87 10.16
CA SER A 349 31.15 7.09 10.81
C SER A 349 32.39 7.07 9.93
N ILE A 350 33.60 7.14 10.52
CA ILE A 350 34.87 7.21 9.77
C ILE A 350 35.22 5.86 9.13
N SER A 351 34.81 4.75 9.76
CA SER A 351 35.12 3.40 9.29
C SER A 351 33.83 2.63 9.02
N PRO A 352 33.80 1.80 7.94
CA PRO A 352 32.70 0.91 7.63
C PRO A 352 32.28 0.00 8.79
N GLY A 353 33.20 -0.28 9.72
CA GLY A 353 32.96 -1.27 10.77
C GLY A 353 32.59 -2.62 10.16
N ARG A 354 31.63 -3.32 10.78
CA ARG A 354 31.08 -4.58 10.25
C ARG A 354 29.87 -4.28 9.37
N ARG A 355 29.93 -4.73 8.13
CA ARG A 355 28.85 -4.68 7.13
C ARG A 355 28.48 -6.10 6.69
N SER A 356 27.25 -6.26 6.19
CA SER A 356 26.92 -7.44 5.39
C SER A 356 27.37 -7.22 3.94
N PHE A 357 26.95 -8.08 3.01
CA PHE A 357 27.13 -7.81 1.58
C PHE A 357 26.14 -6.78 1.02
N SER A 358 25.13 -6.34 1.79
CA SER A 358 24.07 -5.47 1.30
C SER A 358 24.04 -4.14 2.06
N PRO A 359 23.81 -3.00 1.36
CA PRO A 359 23.56 -1.71 2.01
C PRO A 359 22.18 -1.61 2.69
N LEU A 360 21.42 -2.71 2.73
CA LEU A 360 20.12 -2.84 3.37
C LEU A 360 20.16 -3.98 4.39
N ASP A 361 20.41 -3.65 5.65
CA ASP A 361 20.44 -4.63 6.72
C ASP A 361 19.16 -4.61 7.56
N THR A 362 18.71 -5.79 7.97
CA THR A 362 17.65 -6.00 8.97
C THR A 362 18.20 -6.83 10.13
N TYR A 363 17.83 -6.50 11.36
CA TYR A 363 18.32 -7.17 12.57
C TYR A 363 17.13 -7.80 13.31
N LEU A 364 16.95 -9.12 13.19
CA LEU A 364 15.81 -9.83 13.77
C LEU A 364 16.02 -10.19 15.24
N TYR A 365 17.27 -10.38 15.67
CA TYR A 365 17.62 -10.86 17.01
C TYR A 365 17.32 -9.86 18.13
N ASP A 366 17.29 -8.56 17.83
CA ASP A 366 16.97 -7.51 18.80
C ASP A 366 15.48 -7.14 18.81
N PHE A 367 14.72 -7.58 17.80
CA PHE A 367 13.38 -7.06 17.55
C PHE A 367 12.28 -7.79 18.32
N GLN A 368 12.52 -9.05 18.71
CA GLN A 368 11.48 -9.87 19.32
C GLN A 368 11.06 -9.41 20.73
N ASN A 369 11.85 -8.56 21.42
CA ASN A 369 11.50 -8.07 22.77
C ASN A 369 12.28 -6.82 23.27
N VAL A 370 12.71 -5.89 22.39
CA VAL A 370 13.40 -4.67 22.87
C VAL A 370 12.87 -3.43 22.16
N GLU A 371 12.06 -2.68 22.88
CA GLU A 371 11.59 -1.36 22.45
C GLU A 371 12.79 -0.48 22.04
N TYR A 372 12.68 0.21 20.90
CA TYR A 372 13.73 1.09 20.39
C TYR A 372 15.09 0.44 20.07
N SER A 373 15.18 -0.88 19.96
CA SER A 373 16.36 -1.48 19.31
C SER A 373 16.46 -1.07 17.84
N VAL A 374 17.70 -0.95 17.36
CA VAL A 374 17.97 -0.76 15.93
C VAL A 374 17.62 -2.06 15.22
N TYR A 375 16.65 -1.99 14.31
CA TYR A 375 16.16 -3.17 13.62
C TYR A 375 16.40 -3.11 12.11
N ARG A 376 16.78 -1.93 11.59
CA ARG A 376 17.13 -1.76 10.18
C ARG A 376 18.19 -0.68 10.02
N THR A 377 19.09 -0.89 9.08
CA THR A 377 19.99 0.15 8.57
C THR A 377 19.95 0.21 7.06
N VAL A 378 20.18 1.41 6.54
CA VAL A 378 20.25 1.69 5.11
C VAL A 378 21.44 2.60 4.87
N ASN A 379 22.31 2.23 3.94
CA ASN A 379 23.31 3.15 3.39
C ASN A 379 22.77 3.74 2.06
N PRO A 380 22.29 5.01 2.05
CA PRO A 380 21.61 5.57 0.88
C PRO A 380 22.52 5.73 -0.33
N HIS A 381 23.79 6.13 -0.13
CA HIS A 381 24.73 6.36 -1.23
C HIS A 381 25.07 5.06 -1.96
N GLN A 382 25.39 4.02 -1.19
CA GLN A 382 25.76 2.71 -1.71
C GLN A 382 24.56 2.06 -2.42
N LEU A 383 23.35 2.27 -1.89
CA LEU A 383 22.10 1.85 -2.51
C LEU A 383 21.85 2.56 -3.85
N GLU A 384 22.04 3.89 -3.92
CA GLU A 384 21.87 4.68 -5.14
C GLU A 384 22.85 4.30 -6.26
N ASN A 385 24.06 3.89 -5.89
CA ASN A 385 25.12 3.50 -6.82
C ASN A 385 25.22 1.98 -7.05
N ASN A 386 24.26 1.20 -6.53
CA ASN A 386 24.24 -0.26 -6.66
C ASN A 386 25.54 -0.95 -6.18
N ILE A 387 26.15 -0.43 -5.13
CA ILE A 387 27.37 -0.99 -4.54
C ILE A 387 26.96 -2.04 -3.50
N THR A 388 27.24 -3.30 -3.80
CA THR A 388 26.87 -4.48 -3.00
C THR A 388 28.00 -5.52 -3.02
N GLY A 389 27.80 -6.67 -2.39
CA GLY A 389 28.75 -7.77 -2.42
C GLY A 389 29.98 -7.53 -1.55
N VAL A 390 31.08 -8.18 -1.94
CA VAL A 390 32.40 -8.05 -1.28
C VAL A 390 32.90 -6.61 -1.33
N ASP A 391 32.62 -5.88 -2.40
CA ASP A 391 33.01 -4.48 -2.57
C ASP A 391 32.41 -3.60 -1.46
N TYR A 392 31.12 -3.73 -1.19
CA TYR A 392 30.46 -3.03 -0.08
C TYR A 392 30.94 -3.54 1.29
N GLN A 393 31.00 -4.86 1.44
CA GLN A 393 31.33 -5.51 2.71
C GLN A 393 32.71 -5.12 3.24
N LEU A 394 33.70 -5.11 2.35
CA LEU A 394 35.10 -4.77 2.66
C LEU A 394 35.40 -3.26 2.45
N GLY A 395 34.46 -2.50 1.89
CA GLY A 395 34.64 -1.08 1.57
C GLY A 395 35.73 -0.83 0.52
N LEU A 396 35.79 -1.68 -0.52
CA LEU A 396 36.83 -1.67 -1.56
C LEU A 396 36.58 -0.63 -2.67
N ARG A 397 35.32 -0.33 -2.99
CA ARG A 397 34.97 0.79 -3.87
C ARG A 397 34.75 2.01 -3.01
N GLU A 398 35.50 3.07 -3.35
CA GLU A 398 35.39 4.45 -2.84
C GLU A 398 34.49 4.61 -1.61
N ASN A 399 35.11 4.61 -0.41
CA ASN A 399 34.49 5.08 0.85
C ASN A 399 34.33 6.60 0.86
N VAL A 400 33.85 7.17 -0.24
CA VAL A 400 33.54 8.58 -0.32
C VAL A 400 32.10 8.67 -0.75
N ASP A 401 31.24 9.16 0.17
CA ASP A 401 30.05 9.85 -0.32
C ASP A 401 30.56 10.95 -1.30
N PRO A 402 29.76 11.40 -2.28
CA PRO A 402 30.20 12.17 -3.44
C PRO A 402 30.99 13.47 -3.16
N ASP A 403 31.13 13.86 -1.90
CA ASP A 403 31.92 14.98 -1.41
C ASP A 403 33.40 14.68 -1.11
N GLY A 404 33.86 13.44 -1.29
CA GLY A 404 35.27 13.09 -1.10
C GLY A 404 35.72 12.92 0.35
N SER A 405 34.78 12.87 1.31
CA SER A 405 35.09 12.72 2.74
C SER A 405 35.19 11.27 3.21
N GLN A 406 36.06 10.98 4.19
CA GLN A 406 36.28 9.63 4.76
C GLN A 406 35.07 9.05 5.52
N TYR A 407 33.99 9.81 5.67
CA TYR A 407 32.82 9.37 6.41
C TYR A 407 31.89 8.51 5.54
N GLU A 408 31.38 7.42 6.10
CA GLU A 408 30.20 6.70 5.64
C GLU A 408 28.95 7.28 6.31
N THR A 409 27.94 7.65 5.50
CA THR A 409 26.61 8.03 5.99
C THR A 409 25.65 6.84 5.97
N SER A 410 24.98 6.56 7.07
CA SER A 410 23.96 5.51 7.17
C SER A 410 22.75 5.95 7.99
N VAL A 411 21.58 5.44 7.63
CA VAL A 411 20.31 5.68 8.31
C VAL A 411 19.97 4.49 9.18
N TYR A 412 19.82 4.72 10.48
CA TYR A 412 19.45 3.74 11.48
C TYR A 412 17.98 3.91 11.85
N VAL A 413 17.23 2.81 11.90
CA VAL A 413 15.79 2.81 12.16
C VAL A 413 15.48 2.13 13.47
N GLN A 414 14.70 2.79 14.32
CA GLN A 414 14.16 2.24 15.57
C GLN A 414 12.66 2.53 15.65
N THR A 415 11.92 1.71 16.39
CA THR A 415 10.48 1.87 16.61
C THR A 415 10.13 1.46 18.03
N GLY A 416 9.06 2.04 18.58
CA GLY A 416 8.65 1.79 19.97
C GLY A 416 7.22 2.21 20.26
N LYS A 417 6.83 2.07 21.53
CA LYS A 417 5.47 2.34 22.04
C LYS A 417 5.42 3.52 23.00
N SER A 418 6.53 3.83 23.64
CA SER A 418 6.73 4.90 24.61
C SER A 418 7.06 6.19 23.87
N ASN A 419 6.59 7.33 24.38
CA ASN A 419 6.83 8.62 23.74
C ASN A 419 8.35 8.96 23.70
N PRO A 420 8.99 9.11 22.52
CA PRO A 420 10.44 9.32 22.38
C PRO A 420 10.91 10.75 22.69
N TRP A 421 9.99 11.64 23.09
CA TRP A 421 10.30 12.98 23.60
C TRP A 421 10.38 13.01 25.13
N LYS A 422 10.04 11.92 25.83
CA LYS A 422 10.31 11.82 27.27
C LYS A 422 11.84 11.67 27.49
N PRO A 423 12.46 12.41 28.42
CA PRO A 423 13.92 12.40 28.58
C PRO A 423 14.53 11.02 28.86
N ASP A 424 13.87 10.20 29.68
CA ASP A 424 14.27 8.83 30.01
C ASP A 424 14.19 7.89 28.81
N VAL A 425 13.11 8.00 28.02
CA VAL A 425 12.93 7.22 26.79
C VAL A 425 13.93 7.62 25.73
N ASP A 426 14.20 8.92 25.57
CA ASP A 426 15.22 9.41 24.64
C ASP A 426 16.61 8.94 25.02
N ALA A 427 16.98 9.03 26.31
CA ALA A 427 18.25 8.49 26.79
C ALA A 427 18.39 6.98 26.51
N HIS A 428 17.30 6.22 26.66
CA HIS A 428 17.26 4.81 26.28
C HIS A 428 17.46 4.59 24.77
N ILE A 429 16.79 5.38 23.92
CA ILE A 429 16.95 5.35 22.46
C ILE A 429 18.40 5.60 22.06
N GLN A 430 19.04 6.62 22.62
CA GLN A 430 20.45 6.92 22.34
C GLN A 430 21.33 5.78 22.82
N THR A 431 21.08 5.23 24.01
CA THR A 431 21.82 4.09 24.54
C THR A 431 21.77 2.91 23.57
N LYS A 432 20.56 2.53 23.10
CA LYS A 432 20.38 1.42 22.14
C LYS A 432 21.08 1.67 20.81
N LEU A 433 21.02 2.90 20.31
CA LEU A 433 21.69 3.29 19.07
C LEU A 433 23.22 3.18 19.20
N PHE A 434 23.82 3.75 20.25
CA PHE A 434 25.27 3.71 20.44
C PHE A 434 25.79 2.32 20.88
N GLU A 435 24.98 1.52 21.59
CA GLU A 435 25.23 0.10 21.81
C GLU A 435 25.37 -0.63 20.47
N HIS A 436 24.39 -0.47 19.57
CA HIS A 436 24.43 -1.08 18.25
C HIS A 436 25.64 -0.62 17.42
N LEU A 437 25.91 0.69 17.37
CA LEU A 437 27.05 1.23 16.64
C LEU A 437 28.40 0.66 17.13
N ARG A 438 28.56 0.52 18.45
CA ARG A 438 29.74 -0.11 19.07
C ARG A 438 29.82 -1.60 18.73
N ASP A 439 28.72 -2.33 18.81
CA ASP A 439 28.68 -3.76 18.46
C ASP A 439 29.10 -3.97 17.01
N PHE A 440 28.70 -3.09 16.10
CA PHE A 440 29.09 -3.12 14.69
C PHE A 440 30.42 -2.42 14.40
N LYS A 441 31.21 -2.08 15.43
CA LYS A 441 32.55 -1.49 15.32
C LYS A 441 32.59 -0.22 14.46
N LYS A 442 31.53 0.60 14.49
CA LYS A 442 31.52 1.90 13.81
C LYS A 442 32.46 2.86 14.55
N SER A 443 33.41 3.47 13.83
CA SER A 443 34.41 4.37 14.40
C SER A 443 33.93 5.81 14.42
N ASN A 444 34.05 6.47 15.57
CA ASN A 444 33.66 7.87 15.81
C ASN A 444 32.26 8.22 15.24
N PRO A 445 31.20 7.50 15.64
CA PRO A 445 29.87 7.76 15.11
C PRO A 445 29.36 9.13 15.56
N GLN A 446 28.82 9.91 14.62
CA GLN A 446 28.23 11.22 14.86
C GLN A 446 26.78 11.24 14.39
N VAL A 447 25.87 11.61 15.29
CA VAL A 447 24.45 11.83 14.93
C VAL A 447 24.35 13.15 14.19
N VAL A 448 24.04 13.09 12.89
CA VAL A 448 23.84 14.27 12.04
C VAL A 448 22.44 14.83 12.24
N GLU A 449 21.44 13.97 12.15
CA GLU A 449 20.03 14.32 12.33
C GLU A 449 19.29 13.10 12.90
N GLN A 450 18.36 13.34 13.82
CA GLN A 450 17.44 12.31 14.27
C GLN A 450 16.01 12.84 14.18
N VAL A 451 15.19 12.17 13.37
CA VAL A 451 13.78 12.53 13.18
C VAL A 451 12.91 11.52 13.92
N LYS A 452 12.02 12.04 14.76
CA LYS A 452 11.06 11.28 15.58
C LYS A 452 9.64 11.55 15.10
N TRP A 453 8.87 10.50 14.81
CA TRP A 453 7.49 10.60 14.36
C TRP A 453 6.53 10.11 15.45
N GLY A 454 5.75 11.03 16.03
CA GLY A 454 4.89 10.76 17.19
C GLY A 454 3.47 10.32 16.87
N TYR A 455 3.07 10.56 15.62
CA TYR A 455 1.78 10.14 15.06
C TYR A 455 2.06 9.34 13.79
N TYR A 456 2.99 8.37 13.84
CA TYR A 456 3.48 7.67 12.65
C TYR A 456 2.38 6.81 12.02
N PHE A 457 1.78 5.92 12.82
CA PHE A 457 0.68 5.06 12.43
C PHE A 457 -0.50 5.18 13.41
N PRO A 458 -1.33 6.23 13.26
CA PRO A 458 -2.57 6.35 14.01
C PRO A 458 -3.50 5.20 13.63
N ASN A 459 -3.85 4.34 14.58
CA ASN A 459 -4.64 3.15 14.34
C ASN A 459 -5.58 2.85 15.52
N PHE A 460 -6.62 2.09 15.23
CA PHE A 460 -7.56 1.57 16.23
C PHE A 460 -7.11 0.20 16.70
N PRO A 461 -7.18 -0.07 18.01
CA PRO A 461 -6.89 -1.39 18.53
C PRO A 461 -7.91 -2.44 18.10
N PRO A 462 -7.61 -3.74 18.29
CA PRO A 462 -8.45 -4.81 17.77
C PRO A 462 -9.92 -4.68 18.14
N GLU A 463 -10.23 -4.28 19.38
CA GLU A 463 -11.60 -4.16 19.87
C GLU A 463 -12.36 -3.05 19.13
N ALA A 464 -11.77 -1.86 19.02
CA ALA A 464 -12.39 -0.72 18.33
C ALA A 464 -12.45 -0.92 16.81
N ALA A 465 -11.39 -1.50 16.22
CA ALA A 465 -11.33 -1.81 14.80
C ALA A 465 -12.40 -2.84 14.39
N THR A 466 -12.56 -3.90 15.19
CA THR A 466 -13.61 -4.92 15.02
C THR A 466 -15.01 -4.33 15.21
N GLY A 467 -15.16 -3.34 16.11
CA GLY A 467 -16.40 -2.59 16.30
C GLY A 467 -16.81 -1.72 15.12
N GLY A 468 -15.97 -1.59 14.08
CA GLY A 468 -16.29 -0.83 12.87
C GLY A 468 -15.79 0.62 12.88
N ALA A 469 -14.95 1.00 13.85
CA ALA A 469 -14.53 2.39 14.05
C ALA A 469 -13.95 3.05 12.79
N LEU A 470 -13.23 2.31 11.92
CA LEU A 470 -12.70 2.86 10.67
C LEU A 470 -13.81 3.38 9.75
N TRP A 471 -14.92 2.65 9.65
CA TRP A 471 -16.05 3.04 8.82
C TRP A 471 -16.95 4.04 9.54
N ASP A 472 -16.99 4.04 10.87
CA ASP A 472 -17.71 5.09 11.62
C ASP A 472 -17.08 6.46 11.33
N VAL A 473 -15.75 6.52 11.13
CA VAL A 473 -15.08 7.73 10.62
C VAL A 473 -15.48 8.09 9.18
N LEU A 474 -15.82 7.12 8.34
CA LEU A 474 -16.34 7.39 6.99
C LEU A 474 -17.78 7.91 7.02
N ASP A 475 -18.60 7.41 7.94
CA ASP A 475 -20.00 7.81 8.05
C ASP A 475 -20.17 9.25 8.59
N MET A 476 -19.17 9.75 9.31
CA MET A 476 -19.14 11.15 9.78
C MET A 476 -18.72 12.16 8.70
N GLN A 477 -18.30 11.72 7.51
CA GLN A 477 -17.74 12.62 6.50
C GLN A 477 -18.78 13.64 6.00
N GLY A 478 -18.41 14.92 6.01
CA GLY A 478 -19.27 16.03 5.62
C GLY A 478 -20.13 16.58 6.77
N HIS A 479 -20.18 15.92 7.93
CA HIS A 479 -20.80 16.49 9.11
C HIS A 479 -20.05 17.75 9.56
N TYR A 480 -20.80 18.79 9.96
CA TYR A 480 -20.25 20.10 10.29
C TYR A 480 -19.31 20.66 9.20
N ASN A 481 -19.65 20.41 7.93
CA ASN A 481 -18.84 20.75 6.75
C ASN A 481 -17.37 20.30 6.86
N THR A 482 -17.15 19.14 7.47
CA THR A 482 -15.81 18.62 7.74
C THR A 482 -15.61 17.26 7.08
N CYS A 483 -14.52 17.12 6.34
CA CYS A 483 -13.99 15.83 5.92
C CYS A 483 -12.73 15.50 6.70
N ILE A 484 -12.58 14.24 7.07
CA ILE A 484 -11.35 13.70 7.64
C ILE A 484 -10.62 13.01 6.50
N GLY A 485 -9.40 13.45 6.25
CA GLY A 485 -8.55 13.01 5.15
C GLY A 485 -8.25 11.52 5.23
N TYR A 486 -9.15 10.71 4.71
CA TYR A 486 -8.91 9.35 4.26
C TYR A 486 -8.52 9.40 2.78
N LYS A 487 -7.53 8.59 2.38
CA LYS A 487 -6.88 8.63 1.05
C LYS A 487 -7.82 8.50 -0.18
N LYS A 488 -9.15 8.31 -0.04
CA LYS A 488 -10.06 8.18 -1.19
C LYS A 488 -11.48 8.76 -1.00
N VAL A 489 -11.63 9.98 -0.48
CA VAL A 489 -12.95 10.65 -0.41
C VAL A 489 -13.44 11.24 -1.76
N MET A 490 -12.59 11.36 -2.79
CA MET A 490 -12.87 12.22 -3.96
C MET A 490 -13.35 11.52 -5.25
N LYS A 491 -13.47 10.18 -5.29
CA LYS A 491 -13.97 9.47 -6.51
C LYS A 491 -15.50 9.34 -6.55
N GLN A 492 -16.22 9.71 -5.47
CA GLN A 492 -17.65 9.40 -5.31
C GLN A 492 -18.58 10.60 -5.19
N GLN A 493 -18.07 11.82 -5.31
CA GLN A 493 -18.90 13.00 -5.49
C GLN A 493 -19.47 13.02 -6.91
N LYS A 494 -20.58 12.30 -7.17
CA LYS A 494 -21.53 12.71 -8.20
C LYS A 494 -22.25 13.94 -7.66
N MET A 495 -21.73 15.13 -7.94
CA MET A 495 -22.43 16.39 -7.69
C MET A 495 -23.42 16.60 -8.82
N THR A 496 -24.70 16.38 -8.54
CA THR A 496 -25.80 16.83 -9.39
C THR A 496 -25.80 18.36 -9.40
N LEU A 497 -25.29 18.95 -10.49
CA LEU A 497 -25.67 20.32 -10.86
C LEU A 497 -27.17 20.27 -11.17
N GLY A 498 -27.99 20.75 -10.25
CA GLY A 498 -29.42 20.91 -10.47
C GLY A 498 -29.65 21.99 -11.53
N MET A 499 -29.72 21.60 -12.80
CA MET A 499 -30.37 22.42 -13.82
C MET A 499 -31.88 22.34 -13.57
N VAL A 500 -32.40 23.40 -12.96
CA VAL A 500 -33.84 23.67 -12.94
C VAL A 500 -34.25 23.93 -14.39
N SER A 501 -34.88 22.94 -15.02
CA SER A 501 -35.69 23.15 -16.22
C SER A 501 -37.16 22.93 -15.84
N LEU A 502 -37.91 24.02 -15.93
CA LEU A 502 -39.36 24.08 -15.83
C LEU A 502 -39.96 23.43 -17.07
N LEU A 503 -40.83 22.43 -16.93
CA LEU A 503 -42.06 22.30 -17.73
C LEU A 503 -43.05 21.31 -17.07
N PRO A 504 -44.38 21.52 -17.18
CA PRO A 504 -45.38 20.91 -16.31
C PRO A 504 -46.18 19.75 -16.96
N CYS A 505 -46.84 18.98 -16.08
CA CYS A 505 -48.02 18.14 -16.31
C CYS A 505 -47.92 16.95 -17.28
N LEU A 506 -48.16 15.74 -16.77
CA LEU A 506 -49.42 15.01 -16.99
C LEU A 506 -49.50 13.73 -16.13
N ILE A 507 -50.73 13.40 -15.79
CA ILE A 507 -51.24 12.45 -14.81
C ILE A 507 -51.22 11.02 -15.40
N THR A 508 -50.92 9.99 -14.58
CA THR A 508 -51.81 8.84 -14.30
C THR A 508 -51.11 7.72 -13.51
N LEU A 509 -51.84 7.22 -12.50
CA LEU A 509 -51.59 5.95 -11.82
C LEU A 509 -51.60 4.79 -12.82
N SER A 510 -50.67 3.85 -12.67
CA SER A 510 -50.94 2.42 -12.91
C SER A 510 -49.93 1.58 -12.13
N ILE A 511 -50.46 0.92 -11.10
CA ILE A 511 -49.84 -0.19 -10.39
C ILE A 511 -49.74 -1.34 -11.39
N PHE A 512 -48.53 -1.63 -11.87
CA PHE A 512 -48.20 -2.93 -12.45
C PHE A 512 -47.03 -3.51 -11.68
N LYS A 513 -47.35 -4.43 -10.76
CA LYS A 513 -46.45 -5.50 -10.36
C LYS A 513 -46.13 -6.31 -11.63
N GLN A 514 -45.02 -6.00 -12.30
CA GLN A 514 -44.36 -7.00 -13.11
C GLN A 514 -43.51 -7.85 -12.17
N ALA A 515 -43.94 -9.09 -12.01
CA ALA A 515 -43.08 -10.15 -11.53
C ALA A 515 -41.81 -10.12 -12.37
N ALA A 516 -40.69 -9.75 -11.75
CA ALA A 516 -39.39 -9.99 -12.33
C ALA A 516 -39.28 -11.50 -12.52
N ILE A 517 -39.41 -11.96 -13.75
CA ILE A 517 -39.02 -13.31 -14.14
C ILE A 517 -37.53 -13.36 -13.80
N ALA A 518 -37.19 -14.07 -12.72
CA ALA A 518 -35.81 -14.20 -12.29
C ALA A 518 -35.00 -14.78 -13.45
N CYS A 519 -33.96 -14.06 -13.89
CA CYS A 519 -33.07 -14.53 -14.93
C CYS A 519 -32.46 -15.88 -14.51
N SER A 520 -32.77 -16.95 -15.23
CA SER A 520 -32.22 -18.29 -14.97
C SER A 520 -30.80 -18.49 -15.50
N HIS A 521 -30.22 -17.45 -16.12
CA HIS A 521 -28.92 -17.48 -16.78
C HIS A 521 -28.02 -16.34 -16.26
N VAL A 522 -27.50 -15.48 -17.13
CA VAL A 522 -26.56 -14.41 -16.77
C VAL A 522 -27.23 -13.05 -16.88
N GLU A 523 -27.43 -12.39 -15.74
CA GLU A 523 -28.03 -11.06 -15.68
C GLU A 523 -26.98 -9.97 -15.95
N ARG A 524 -27.23 -9.12 -16.94
CA ARG A 524 -26.37 -8.00 -17.35
C ARG A 524 -27.12 -6.69 -17.16
N THR A 525 -26.58 -5.80 -16.34
CA THR A 525 -27.15 -4.46 -16.17
C THR A 525 -26.30 -3.43 -16.91
N ASN A 526 -26.91 -2.71 -17.84
CA ASN A 526 -26.27 -1.58 -18.50
C ASN A 526 -26.07 -0.46 -17.48
N PHE A 527 -24.81 -0.15 -17.16
CA PHE A 527 -24.44 0.83 -16.14
C PHE A 527 -24.93 2.26 -16.46
N TRP A 528 -25.18 2.58 -17.74
CA TRP A 528 -25.57 3.92 -18.20
C TRP A 528 -27.08 4.10 -18.31
N THR A 529 -27.81 3.08 -18.77
CA THR A 529 -29.27 3.15 -18.95
C THR A 529 -30.04 2.55 -17.77
N GLY A 530 -29.39 1.71 -16.95
CA GLY A 530 -30.03 0.99 -15.85
C GLY A 530 -30.91 -0.18 -16.32
N GLU A 531 -30.96 -0.44 -17.62
CA GLU A 531 -31.68 -1.58 -18.19
C GLU A 531 -30.95 -2.88 -17.88
N THR A 532 -31.70 -3.86 -17.42
CA THR A 532 -31.19 -5.19 -17.11
C THR A 532 -31.72 -6.19 -18.12
N ARG A 533 -30.84 -7.05 -18.63
CA ARG A 533 -31.13 -8.11 -19.60
C ARG A 533 -30.57 -9.44 -19.12
N CYS A 534 -31.27 -10.52 -19.44
CA CYS A 534 -30.86 -11.88 -19.18
C CYS A 534 -30.23 -12.48 -20.45
N CYS A 535 -28.94 -12.80 -20.40
CA CYS A 535 -28.22 -13.43 -21.50
C CYS A 535 -28.01 -14.93 -21.23
N ILE A 536 -28.15 -15.76 -22.27
CA ILE A 536 -27.88 -17.20 -22.16
C ILE A 536 -26.36 -17.41 -22.13
N TYR A 537 -25.91 -18.21 -21.16
CA TYR A 537 -24.51 -18.52 -20.90
C TYR A 537 -23.81 -19.17 -22.09
N VAL A 538 -22.58 -18.72 -22.37
CA VAL A 538 -21.63 -19.34 -23.29
C VAL A 538 -20.25 -19.41 -22.65
N GLU A 539 -19.51 -20.48 -22.95
CA GLU A 539 -18.07 -20.64 -22.66
C GLU A 539 -17.29 -20.52 -23.96
N CYS A 540 -16.30 -19.63 -23.99
CA CYS A 540 -15.47 -19.38 -25.17
C CYS A 540 -14.12 -20.06 -25.07
N GLN A 541 -13.68 -20.61 -26.21
CA GLN A 541 -12.35 -21.18 -26.35
C GLN A 541 -11.26 -20.09 -26.24
N PRO A 542 -10.01 -20.46 -25.94
CA PRO A 542 -8.88 -19.51 -25.95
C PRO A 542 -8.84 -18.73 -27.28
N ASN A 543 -8.40 -17.47 -27.21
CA ASN A 543 -8.45 -16.48 -28.31
C ASN A 543 -9.84 -15.93 -28.69
N PHE A 544 -10.90 -16.27 -27.96
CA PHE A 544 -12.23 -15.69 -28.17
C PHE A 544 -12.73 -15.07 -26.87
N HIS A 545 -13.21 -13.83 -26.93
CA HIS A 545 -13.88 -13.17 -25.81
C HIS A 545 -15.40 -13.27 -25.90
N VAL A 546 -16.06 -13.15 -24.75
CA VAL A 546 -17.53 -13.10 -24.68
C VAL A 546 -18.00 -11.72 -25.11
N LYS A 547 -18.78 -11.67 -26.18
CA LYS A 547 -19.62 -10.52 -26.51
C LYS A 547 -21.00 -10.70 -25.91
N GLU A 548 -21.39 -9.71 -25.14
CA GLU A 548 -22.66 -9.70 -24.43
C GLU A 548 -23.85 -9.65 -25.39
N CYS A 549 -24.92 -10.36 -25.03
CA CYS A 549 -26.16 -10.33 -25.79
C CYS A 549 -26.76 -8.90 -25.83
N GLU A 550 -27.20 -8.46 -27.01
CA GLU A 550 -27.79 -7.12 -27.18
C GLU A 550 -29.29 -7.13 -26.89
N VAL A 551 -29.96 -8.26 -27.11
CA VAL A 551 -31.40 -8.46 -26.94
C VAL A 551 -31.67 -9.39 -25.75
N ASP A 552 -32.68 -9.07 -24.93
CA ASP A 552 -33.06 -9.87 -23.77
C ASP A 552 -33.42 -11.32 -24.15
N ASN A 553 -32.97 -12.29 -23.35
CA ASN A 553 -33.08 -13.74 -23.57
C ASN A 553 -32.40 -14.28 -24.84
N THR A 554 -31.38 -13.58 -25.36
CA THR A 554 -30.51 -14.12 -26.41
C THR A 554 -29.17 -14.60 -25.84
N ALA A 555 -28.45 -15.44 -26.58
CA ALA A 555 -27.17 -15.96 -26.13
C ALA A 555 -26.06 -14.92 -26.23
N ASP A 556 -25.17 -14.92 -25.23
CA ASP A 556 -23.84 -14.34 -25.42
C ASP A 556 -23.13 -15.05 -26.59
N THR A 557 -22.18 -14.39 -27.23
CA THR A 557 -21.46 -14.96 -28.38
C THR A 557 -19.95 -14.91 -28.18
N CYS A 558 -19.25 -15.89 -28.75
CA CYS A 558 -17.79 -15.91 -28.74
C CYS A 558 -17.25 -15.20 -29.98
N GLU A 559 -16.67 -14.01 -29.79
CA GLU A 559 -16.00 -13.27 -30.85
C GLU A 559 -14.48 -13.41 -30.74
N PRO A 560 -13.76 -13.56 -31.86
CA PRO A 560 -12.30 -13.69 -31.84
C PRO A 560 -11.64 -12.41 -31.31
N CYS A 561 -10.52 -12.56 -30.61
CA CYS A 561 -9.77 -11.42 -30.09
C CYS A 561 -9.34 -10.45 -31.22
N PRO A 562 -9.41 -9.13 -31.00
CA PRO A 562 -8.94 -8.14 -31.95
C PRO A 562 -7.46 -8.33 -32.31
N ALA A 563 -7.09 -7.92 -33.54
CA ALA A 563 -5.72 -8.00 -34.02
C ALA A 563 -4.71 -7.37 -33.04
N GLY A 564 -3.64 -8.10 -32.71
CA GLY A 564 -2.62 -7.67 -31.74
C GLY A 564 -2.98 -7.91 -30.27
N SER A 565 -4.08 -8.61 -29.99
CA SER A 565 -4.45 -9.07 -28.65
C SER A 565 -4.72 -10.57 -28.65
N PHE A 566 -4.58 -11.21 -27.49
CA PHE A 566 -4.83 -12.63 -27.31
C PHE A 566 -5.38 -12.90 -25.91
N MET A 567 -6.01 -14.05 -25.72
CA MET A 567 -6.52 -14.47 -24.42
C MET A 567 -6.21 -15.96 -24.18
N PHE A 568 -5.44 -16.23 -23.12
CA PHE A 568 -4.94 -17.57 -22.80
C PHE A 568 -5.96 -18.43 -22.06
N ASP A 569 -6.72 -17.80 -21.16
CA ASP A 569 -7.68 -18.50 -20.32
C ASP A 569 -9.02 -18.62 -21.05
N ARG A 570 -9.73 -19.72 -20.80
CA ARG A 570 -11.14 -19.81 -21.20
C ARG A 570 -11.90 -18.73 -20.45
N THR A 571 -12.80 -18.08 -21.16
CA THR A 571 -13.72 -17.09 -20.59
C THR A 571 -15.13 -17.61 -20.76
N ASP A 572 -16.03 -17.11 -19.94
CA ASP A 572 -17.42 -17.47 -20.03
C ASP A 572 -18.31 -16.27 -19.68
N SER A 573 -19.61 -16.42 -19.87
CA SER A 573 -20.56 -15.34 -19.62
C SER A 573 -20.55 -14.81 -18.18
N HIS A 574 -20.18 -15.59 -17.17
CA HIS A 574 -20.05 -15.07 -15.80
C HIS A 574 -18.77 -14.26 -15.62
N PHE A 575 -17.71 -14.62 -16.36
CA PHE A 575 -16.39 -14.00 -16.28
C PHE A 575 -15.87 -13.60 -17.67
N PRO A 576 -16.43 -12.54 -18.30
CA PRO A 576 -16.03 -12.08 -19.63
C PRO A 576 -14.67 -11.37 -19.57
N PHE A 577 -13.59 -12.16 -19.58
CA PHE A 577 -12.23 -11.65 -19.62
C PHE A 577 -11.99 -10.92 -20.94
N GLN A 578 -11.21 -9.84 -20.86
CA GLN A 578 -10.86 -9.04 -22.02
C GLN A 578 -9.56 -9.56 -22.63
N CYS A 579 -9.48 -9.56 -23.96
CA CYS A 579 -8.25 -9.90 -24.68
C CYS A 579 -7.13 -8.94 -24.28
N ARG A 580 -5.96 -9.49 -23.96
CA ARG A 580 -4.79 -8.69 -23.53
C ARG A 580 -3.88 -8.43 -24.71
N ARG A 581 -3.30 -7.23 -24.77
CA ARG A 581 -2.20 -6.93 -25.69
C ARG A 581 -0.88 -7.39 -25.07
N TYR A 582 -0.05 -8.03 -25.87
CA TYR A 582 1.27 -8.49 -25.44
C TYR A 582 2.34 -7.66 -26.14
N SER A 583 3.36 -7.25 -25.37
CA SER A 583 4.53 -6.57 -25.92
C SER A 583 5.47 -7.62 -26.49
N CYS A 584 5.62 -7.66 -27.81
CA CYS A 584 6.62 -8.48 -28.47
C CYS A 584 8.01 -7.82 -28.39
N PRO A 585 9.10 -8.60 -28.47
CA PRO A 585 10.44 -8.06 -28.68
C PRO A 585 10.49 -7.11 -29.89
N PRO A 586 11.38 -6.10 -29.91
CA PRO A 586 11.43 -5.08 -30.96
C PRO A 586 11.53 -5.61 -32.40
N GLU A 587 12.07 -6.82 -32.57
CA GLU A 587 12.30 -7.53 -33.83
C GLU A 587 11.11 -8.45 -34.24
N ALA A 588 10.08 -8.54 -33.41
CA ALA A 588 8.91 -9.39 -33.60
C ALA A 588 7.62 -8.56 -33.61
N ARG A 589 6.56 -9.13 -34.19
CA ARG A 589 5.21 -8.56 -34.21
C ARG A 589 4.20 -9.53 -33.59
N PRO A 590 3.10 -9.03 -33.01
CA PRO A 590 2.08 -9.89 -32.40
C PRO A 590 1.44 -10.85 -33.41
N LYS A 591 1.13 -12.07 -32.97
CA LYS A 591 0.41 -13.09 -33.74
C LYS A 591 -0.59 -13.81 -32.84
N SER A 592 -1.75 -14.19 -33.37
CA SER A 592 -2.82 -14.89 -32.65
C SER A 592 -2.55 -16.39 -32.41
N THR A 593 -1.29 -16.85 -32.49
CA THR A 593 -0.90 -18.25 -32.28
C THR A 593 0.48 -18.28 -31.64
N PHE A 594 0.75 -19.30 -30.83
CA PHE A 594 2.06 -19.51 -30.25
C PHE A 594 3.02 -20.10 -31.28
N SER A 595 4.28 -19.66 -31.23
CA SER A 595 5.33 -20.48 -31.81
C SER A 595 5.48 -21.76 -31.00
N GLU A 596 5.54 -22.90 -31.68
CA GLU A 596 5.85 -24.19 -31.06
C GLU A 596 7.30 -24.26 -30.56
N LYS A 597 8.14 -23.30 -30.96
CA LYS A 597 9.57 -23.25 -30.66
C LYS A 597 9.92 -21.93 -29.97
N GLY A 598 10.80 -21.98 -28.97
CA GLY A 598 11.32 -20.79 -28.29
C GLY A 598 10.50 -20.32 -27.09
N CYS A 599 10.49 -19.01 -26.84
CA CYS A 599 9.98 -18.40 -25.61
C CYS A 599 8.46 -18.39 -25.43
N LYS A 600 7.71 -19.10 -26.27
CA LYS A 600 6.23 -19.23 -26.20
C LYS A 600 5.52 -17.88 -26.03
N LEU A 601 5.90 -16.88 -26.82
CA LEU A 601 5.13 -15.64 -26.94
C LEU A 601 4.15 -15.72 -28.12
N PRO A 602 2.97 -15.08 -28.05
CA PRO A 602 2.06 -14.91 -29.17
C PRO A 602 2.60 -13.83 -30.13
N CYS A 603 3.78 -14.07 -30.65
CA CYS A 603 4.57 -13.18 -31.50
C CYS A 603 5.23 -14.01 -32.61
N GLU A 604 5.52 -13.37 -33.73
CA GLU A 604 6.35 -13.92 -34.80
C GLU A 604 7.37 -12.88 -35.24
N CYS A 605 8.51 -13.32 -35.78
CA CYS A 605 9.51 -12.39 -36.29
C CYS A 605 8.92 -11.50 -37.38
N ASP A 606 9.22 -10.20 -37.32
CA ASP A 606 8.63 -9.24 -38.25
C ASP A 606 9.37 -9.28 -39.59
N GLU A 607 8.91 -10.19 -40.47
CA GLU A 607 9.47 -10.35 -41.81
C GLU A 607 9.33 -9.07 -42.65
N SER A 608 8.30 -8.25 -42.41
CA SER A 608 8.12 -6.98 -43.13
C SER A 608 9.24 -5.99 -42.83
N ARG A 609 9.82 -6.08 -41.64
CA ARG A 609 11.00 -5.31 -41.20
C ARG A 609 12.32 -6.05 -41.44
N GLY A 610 12.26 -7.18 -42.16
CA GLY A 610 13.41 -7.98 -42.54
C GLY A 610 13.97 -8.82 -41.39
N TYR A 611 13.17 -9.20 -40.39
CA TYR A 611 13.57 -10.13 -39.34
C TYR A 611 12.97 -11.51 -39.59
N ILE A 612 13.77 -12.56 -39.42
CA ILE A 612 13.39 -13.96 -39.65
C ILE A 612 13.79 -14.83 -38.45
N GLY A 613 13.06 -15.91 -38.21
CA GLY A 613 13.34 -16.86 -37.13
C GLY A 613 12.06 -17.56 -36.66
N GLU A 614 12.21 -18.79 -36.17
CA GLU A 614 11.10 -19.56 -35.60
C GLU A 614 10.85 -19.24 -34.11
N ASP A 615 11.85 -18.73 -33.40
CA ASP A 615 11.74 -18.27 -32.02
C ASP A 615 11.50 -16.75 -31.99
N PRO A 616 10.33 -16.27 -31.54
CA PRO A 616 10.01 -14.84 -31.51
C PRO A 616 10.88 -14.03 -30.55
N CYS A 617 11.62 -14.66 -29.63
CA CYS A 617 12.58 -13.99 -28.77
C CYS A 617 14.00 -13.90 -29.36
N LEU A 618 14.27 -14.59 -30.47
CA LEU A 618 15.59 -14.66 -31.10
C LEU A 618 15.54 -14.37 -32.60
N CYS A 619 14.70 -13.41 -32.99
CA CYS A 619 14.57 -12.96 -34.37
C CYS A 619 15.88 -12.37 -34.90
N ARG A 620 16.31 -12.84 -36.07
CA ARG A 620 17.55 -12.38 -36.71
C ARG A 620 17.22 -11.53 -37.91
N LYS A 621 17.94 -10.43 -38.06
CA LYS A 621 17.84 -9.62 -39.28
C LYS A 621 18.32 -10.42 -40.47
N ARG A 622 17.49 -10.55 -41.50
CA ARG A 622 17.79 -11.22 -42.76
C ARG A 622 19.09 -10.61 -43.30
N ALA A 623 20.12 -11.44 -43.43
CA ALA A 623 21.38 -11.00 -44.01
C ALA A 623 21.06 -10.43 -45.40
N ARG A 624 21.45 -9.18 -45.67
CA ARG A 624 21.39 -8.64 -47.03
C ARG A 624 22.18 -9.61 -47.90
N SER A 625 21.54 -10.25 -48.87
CA SER A 625 22.29 -11.01 -49.85
C SER A 625 23.31 -10.06 -50.47
N PHE A 626 24.52 -10.56 -50.65
CA PHE A 626 25.68 -9.83 -51.15
C PHE A 626 25.52 -9.39 -52.63
N LEU A 627 24.30 -9.43 -53.17
CA LEU A 627 23.99 -9.34 -54.60
C LEU A 627 23.35 -8.00 -55.04
N LEU A 628 23.22 -7.02 -54.15
CA LEU A 628 22.68 -5.69 -54.49
C LEU A 628 23.59 -4.50 -54.12
N GLN A 629 24.89 -4.73 -53.86
CA GLN A 629 25.87 -3.66 -53.69
C GLN A 629 26.73 -3.38 -54.94
N THR A 630 26.48 -4.06 -56.07
CA THR A 630 27.29 -3.94 -57.29
C THR A 630 26.71 -3.04 -58.39
N LEU A 631 25.66 -2.24 -58.14
CA LEU A 631 25.05 -1.38 -59.17
C LEU A 631 25.10 0.14 -58.93
N HIS A 632 25.85 0.62 -57.94
CA HIS A 632 26.10 2.08 -57.77
C HIS A 632 27.57 2.46 -57.61
N ARG A 633 28.45 1.76 -58.33
CA ARG A 633 29.78 2.26 -58.68
C ARG A 633 30.11 1.91 -60.13
N LYS A 634 29.53 2.69 -61.05
CA LYS A 634 30.17 3.19 -62.27
C LYS A 634 29.33 4.33 -62.82
#